data_AF-A0A7Y3DCQ4-F1
#
_entry.id   AF-A0A7Y3DCQ4-F1
#
_cell.length_a   1.000
_cell.length_b   1.000
_cell.length_c   1.000
_cell.angle_alpha   90.00
_cell.angle_beta   90.00
_cell.angle_gamma   90.00
#
_symmetry.space_group_name_H-M   'P 1'
#
loop_
_entity.id
_entity.type
_entity.pdbx_description
1 polymer ?
#
loop_
_entity_poly.entity_id
_entity_poly.type
_entity_poly.pdbx_seq_one_letter_code
_entity_poly.pdbx_strand_id
1 'polypeptide(L)'
;MAGPPIGGTCDARFAGVRDAFARNFAEHEEVGAAVCIRLHGRTVVDLFGGHSDETRTQPWQADTLVNAYSVGKGVTAFLALRLVARGRLDLDAPVADRWPEFAAEGKGAIT
;
A
#
# COMPACT_ATOMS: atom_id res chain seq x y z
N MET A 1 12.99 -1.29 -26.66
CA MET A 1 12.84 -2.69 -26.24
C MET A 1 11.41 -2.89 -25.75
N ALA A 2 10.77 -4.02 -26.04
CA ALA A 2 9.45 -4.31 -25.46
C ALA A 2 9.60 -4.51 -23.94
N GLY A 3 8.66 -3.97 -23.16
CA GLY A 3 8.65 -4.14 -21.70
C GLY A 3 8.46 -5.61 -21.27
N PRO A 4 8.66 -5.93 -19.97
CA PRO A 4 8.46 -7.28 -19.46
C PRO A 4 7.01 -7.73 -19.66
N PRO A 5 6.75 -9.05 -19.74
CA PRO A 5 5.39 -9.57 -19.81
C PRO A 5 4.59 -9.12 -18.59
N ILE A 6 3.37 -8.63 -18.82
CA ILE A 6 2.43 -8.22 -17.78
C ILE A 6 1.46 -9.37 -17.52
N GLY A 7 1.44 -9.85 -16.28
CA GLY A 7 0.50 -10.83 -15.79
C GLY A 7 -0.76 -10.21 -15.18
N GLY A 8 -1.73 -11.06 -14.86
CA GLY A 8 -2.96 -10.68 -14.17
C GLY A 8 -4.15 -10.39 -15.10
N THR A 9 -5.14 -9.65 -14.58
CA THR A 9 -6.41 -9.38 -15.28
C THR A 9 -6.69 -7.88 -15.35
N CYS A 10 -7.30 -7.43 -16.44
CA CYS A 10 -7.76 -6.06 -16.60
C CYS A 10 -9.05 -6.07 -17.42
N ASP A 11 -10.13 -5.54 -16.84
CA ASP A 11 -11.38 -5.29 -17.55
C ASP A 11 -11.11 -4.32 -18.72
N ALA A 12 -11.63 -4.61 -19.90
CA ALA A 12 -11.40 -3.84 -21.12
C ALA A 12 -11.73 -2.35 -20.97
N ARG A 13 -12.68 -2.00 -20.09
CA ARG A 13 -13.04 -0.61 -19.78
C ARG A 13 -11.89 0.17 -19.12
N PHE A 14 -10.92 -0.52 -18.54
CA PHE A 14 -9.73 0.04 -17.90
C PHE A 14 -8.45 -0.25 -18.70
N ALA A 15 -8.55 -0.53 -20.01
CA ALA A 15 -7.38 -0.80 -20.86
C ALA A 15 -6.28 0.28 -20.75
N GLY A 16 -6.65 1.55 -20.57
CA GLY A 16 -5.70 2.64 -20.36
C GLY A 16 -4.81 2.48 -19.12
N VAL A 17 -5.28 1.77 -18.08
CA VAL A 17 -4.45 1.44 -16.90
C VAL A 17 -3.39 0.42 -17.28
N ARG A 18 -3.74 -0.61 -18.06
CA ARG A 18 -2.79 -1.61 -18.55
C ARG A 18 -1.72 -0.96 -19.43
N ASP A 19 -2.12 -0.05 -20.32
CA ASP A 19 -1.19 0.67 -21.19
C ASP A 19 -0.25 1.57 -20.39
N ALA A 20 -0.77 2.29 -19.39
CA ALA A 20 0.06 3.10 -18.49
C ALA A 20 1.03 2.25 -17.67
N PHE A 21 0.55 1.14 -17.12
CA PHE A 21 1.39 0.20 -16.37
C PHE A 21 2.53 -0.36 -17.25
N ALA A 22 2.25 -0.70 -18.51
CA ALA A 22 3.28 -1.11 -19.47
C ALA A 22 4.30 -0.01 -19.77
N ARG A 23 3.84 1.24 -19.94
CA ARG A 23 4.74 2.39 -20.16
C ARG A 23 5.69 2.62 -19.00
N ASN A 24 5.29 2.40 -17.75
CA ASN A 24 6.20 2.56 -16.61
C ASN A 24 7.48 1.72 -16.75
N PHE A 25 7.38 0.49 -17.26
CA PHE A 25 8.57 -0.33 -17.52
C PHE A 25 9.38 0.14 -18.74
N ALA A 26 8.71 0.62 -19.78
CA ALA A 26 9.35 1.01 -21.03
C ALA A 26 10.03 2.40 -20.95
N GLU A 27 9.46 3.33 -20.17
CA GLU A 27 9.81 4.75 -20.16
C GLU A 27 10.32 5.25 -18.79
N HIS A 28 10.02 4.53 -17.70
CA HIS A 28 10.36 4.95 -16.33
C HIS A 28 11.24 3.93 -15.58
N GLU A 29 11.77 2.95 -16.31
CA GLU A 29 12.78 1.99 -15.82
C GLU A 29 12.35 1.15 -14.61
N GLU A 30 11.05 0.94 -14.41
CA GLU A 30 10.53 0.08 -13.34
C GLU A 30 11.22 -1.30 -13.36
N VAL A 31 11.67 -1.75 -12.18
CA VAL A 31 12.25 -3.09 -12.02
C VAL A 31 11.12 -4.12 -11.93
N GLY A 32 10.13 -3.86 -11.08
CA GLY A 32 8.97 -4.69 -10.83
C GLY A 32 7.88 -3.91 -10.12
N ALA A 33 6.63 -4.17 -10.48
CA ALA A 33 5.50 -3.44 -9.92
C ALA A 33 4.22 -4.29 -9.96
N ALA A 34 3.21 -3.85 -9.20
CA ALA A 34 1.85 -4.35 -9.25
C ALA A 34 0.84 -3.22 -9.07
N VAL A 35 -0.35 -3.36 -9.66
CA VAL A 35 -1.48 -2.42 -9.50
C VAL A 35 -2.80 -3.19 -9.38
N CYS A 36 -3.57 -2.87 -8.35
CA CYS A 36 -4.89 -3.44 -8.11
C CYS A 36 -5.93 -2.30 -7.95
N ILE A 37 -7.03 -2.38 -8.69
CA ILE A 37 -8.14 -1.43 -8.60
C ILE A 37 -9.42 -2.20 -8.29
N ARG A 38 -10.09 -1.78 -7.23
CA ARG A 38 -11.41 -2.30 -6.84
C ARG A 38 -12.48 -1.23 -7.01
N LEU A 39 -13.54 -1.56 -7.74
CA LEU A 39 -14.70 -0.70 -7.95
C LEU A 39 -15.96 -1.42 -7.46
N HIS A 40 -16.69 -0.79 -6.53
CA HIS A 40 -17.88 -1.36 -5.88
C HIS A 40 -17.66 -2.80 -5.37
N GLY A 41 -16.53 -3.02 -4.69
CA GLY A 41 -16.19 -4.32 -4.11
C GLY A 41 -15.68 -5.38 -5.09
N ARG A 42 -15.63 -5.09 -6.40
CA ARG A 42 -15.10 -6.02 -7.41
C ARG A 42 -13.73 -5.57 -7.89
N THR A 43 -12.80 -6.50 -8.04
CA THR A 43 -11.51 -6.25 -8.68
C THR A 43 -11.74 -6.09 -10.18
N VAL A 44 -11.34 -4.94 -10.73
CA VAL A 44 -11.48 -4.60 -12.16
C VAL A 44 -10.12 -4.50 -12.85
N VAL A 45 -9.06 -4.27 -12.09
CA VAL A 45 -7.67 -4.36 -12.53
C VAL A 45 -6.89 -5.07 -11.43
N ASP A 46 -6.07 -6.04 -11.82
CA ASP A 46 -5.09 -6.72 -10.96
C ASP A 46 -3.94 -7.15 -11.85
N LEU A 47 -2.91 -6.32 -11.94
CA LEU A 47 -1.78 -6.49 -12.86
C LEU A 47 -0.47 -6.51 -12.09
N PHE A 48 0.49 -7.28 -12.60
CA PHE A 48 1.85 -7.33 -12.08
C PHE A 48 2.85 -7.59 -13.23
N GLY A 49 4.11 -7.24 -13.03
CA GLY A 49 5.13 -7.45 -14.04
C GLY A 49 6.53 -7.03 -13.58
N GLY A 50 7.52 -7.34 -14.42
CA GLY A 50 8.93 -7.11 -14.11
C GLY A 50 9.52 -8.18 -13.20
N HIS A 51 10.40 -7.77 -12.29
CA HIS A 51 11.24 -8.64 -11.47
C HIS A 51 11.22 -8.19 -10.01
N SER A 52 11.41 -9.13 -9.10
CA SER A 52 11.50 -8.85 -7.65
C SER A 52 12.92 -8.51 -7.20
N ASP A 53 13.90 -8.55 -8.09
CA ASP A 53 15.32 -8.28 -7.84
C ASP A 53 15.91 -7.29 -8.84
N GLU A 54 16.87 -6.47 -8.39
CA GLU A 54 17.55 -5.47 -9.22
C GLU A 54 18.32 -6.09 -10.40
N THR A 55 18.85 -7.29 -10.22
CA THR A 55 19.56 -8.04 -11.26
C THR A 55 18.63 -8.63 -12.34
N ARG A 56 17.31 -8.50 -12.17
CA ARG A 56 16.28 -8.97 -13.10
C ARG A 56 16.39 -10.47 -13.42
N THR A 57 16.64 -11.28 -12.39
CA THR A 57 16.75 -12.74 -12.50
C THR A 57 15.53 -13.49 -11.95
N GLN A 58 14.72 -12.83 -11.12
CA GLN A 58 13.54 -13.39 -10.47
C GLN A 58 12.29 -12.65 -10.94
N PRO A 59 11.46 -13.28 -11.79
CA PRO A 59 10.24 -12.65 -12.27
C PRO A 59 9.28 -12.36 -11.12
N TRP A 60 8.63 -11.20 -11.18
CA TRP A 60 7.57 -10.83 -10.25
C TRP A 60 6.39 -11.80 -10.35
N GLN A 61 5.91 -12.29 -9.22
CA GLN A 61 4.77 -13.22 -9.10
C GLN A 61 3.53 -12.49 -8.58
N ALA A 62 2.35 -13.07 -8.79
CA ALA A 62 1.08 -12.47 -8.34
C ALA A 62 1.04 -12.20 -6.82
N ASP A 63 1.81 -12.95 -6.03
CA ASP A 63 1.91 -12.88 -4.57
C ASP A 63 3.22 -12.30 -4.05
N THR A 64 4.05 -11.70 -4.91
CA THR A 64 5.29 -11.03 -4.49
C THR A 64 4.99 -9.93 -3.47
N LEU A 65 5.60 -10.06 -2.29
CA LEU A 65 5.49 -9.07 -1.22
C LEU A 65 6.59 -8.03 -1.34
N VAL A 66 6.23 -6.77 -1.08
CA VAL A 66 7.17 -5.64 -0.99
C VAL A 66 6.98 -4.89 0.32
N ASN A 67 8.06 -4.27 0.79
CA ASN A 67 7.96 -3.30 1.86
C ASN A 67 7.27 -2.04 1.34
N ALA A 68 6.04 -1.78 1.80
CA ALA A 68 5.26 -0.61 1.38
C ALA A 68 5.55 0.66 2.21
N TYR A 69 6.61 0.65 3.03
CA TYR A 69 7.06 1.80 3.83
C TYR A 69 5.91 2.46 4.64
N SER A 70 5.71 3.76 4.46
CA SER A 70 4.74 4.56 5.22
C SER A 70 3.29 4.18 4.98
N VAL A 71 2.97 3.33 3.99
CA VAL A 71 1.62 2.77 3.81
C VAL A 71 1.12 2.09 5.09
N GLY A 72 2.03 1.50 5.89
CA GLY A 72 1.68 0.89 7.18
C GLY A 72 1.01 1.86 8.17
N LYS A 73 1.26 3.16 8.07
CA LYS A 73 0.64 4.18 8.95
C LYS A 73 -0.88 4.20 8.84
N GLY A 74 -1.42 4.02 7.62
CA GLY A 74 -2.87 3.97 7.40
C GLY A 74 -3.51 2.76 8.08
N VAL A 75 -2.84 1.60 8.04
CA VAL A 75 -3.28 0.39 8.73
C VAL A 75 -3.27 0.60 10.25
N THR A 76 -2.19 1.17 10.79
CA THR A 76 -2.10 1.50 12.23
C THR A 76 -3.20 2.48 12.66
N ALA A 77 -3.44 3.53 11.88
CA ALA A 77 -4.52 4.49 12.15
C ALA A 77 -5.90 3.82 12.14
N PHE A 78 -6.18 2.94 11.16
CA PHE A 78 -7.41 2.17 11.11
C PHE A 78 -7.61 1.30 12.37
N LEU A 79 -6.55 0.65 12.85
CA LEU A 79 -6.61 -0.15 14.09
C LEU A 79 -6.87 0.72 15.32
N ALA A 80 -6.27 1.92 15.41
CA ALA A 80 -6.56 2.87 16.47
C ALA A 80 -8.03 3.32 16.45
N LEU A 81 -8.55 3.70 15.28
CA LEU A 81 -9.96 4.09 15.11
C LEU A 81 -10.94 2.95 15.40
N ARG A 82 -10.54 1.69 15.16
CA ARG A 82 -11.30 0.51 15.58
C ARG A 82 -11.40 0.38 17.10
N LEU A 83 -10.42 0.86 17.86
CA LEU A 83 -10.48 0.94 19.33
C LEU A 83 -11.38 2.09 19.77
N VAL A 84 -11.31 3.24 19.09
CA VAL A 84 -12.22 4.39 19.34
C VAL A 84 -13.68 3.98 19.16
N ALA A 85 -14.00 3.33 18.04
CA ALA A 85 -15.35 2.83 17.76
C ALA A 85 -15.85 1.81 18.80
N ARG A 86 -14.95 1.20 19.57
CA ARG A 86 -15.26 0.25 20.66
C ARG A 86 -15.27 0.91 22.04
N GLY A 87 -15.15 2.23 22.14
CA GLY A 87 -15.03 2.96 23.40
C GLY A 87 -13.75 2.63 24.18
N ARG A 88 -12.73 2.09 23.50
CA ARG A 88 -11.47 1.64 24.11
C ARG A 88 -10.32 2.63 23.92
N LEU A 89 -10.50 3.66 23.13
CA LEU A 89 -9.58 4.78 22.96
C LEU A 89 -10.44 6.03 22.79
N ASP A 90 -9.96 7.15 23.32
CA ASP A 90 -10.57 8.45 23.11
C ASP A 90 -9.53 9.31 22.38
N LEU A 91 -9.97 10.04 21.35
CA LEU A 91 -9.08 10.85 20.50
C LEU A 91 -8.71 12.17 21.19
N ASP A 92 -9.51 12.63 22.14
CA ASP A 92 -9.27 13.86 22.88
C ASP A 92 -8.63 13.61 24.26
N ALA A 93 -8.44 12.33 24.64
CA ALA A 93 -7.75 11.98 25.87
C ALA A 93 -6.23 12.10 25.69
N PRO A 94 -5.51 12.67 26.66
CA PRO A 94 -4.05 12.71 26.61
C PRO A 94 -3.45 11.30 26.48
N VAL A 95 -2.41 11.15 25.65
CA VAL A 95 -1.64 9.90 25.51
C VAL A 95 -1.16 9.39 26.88
N ALA A 96 -0.84 10.31 27.77
CA ALA A 96 -0.41 10.04 29.15
C ALA A 96 -1.41 9.21 29.97
N ASP A 97 -2.71 9.25 29.66
CA ASP A 97 -3.73 8.44 30.35
C ASP A 97 -3.53 6.93 30.13
N ARG A 98 -2.85 6.56 29.03
CA ARG A 98 -2.55 5.18 28.66
C ARG A 98 -1.07 4.84 28.78
N TRP A 99 -0.21 5.85 28.61
CA TRP A 99 1.23 5.72 28.69
C TRP A 99 1.78 6.84 29.59
N PRO A 100 1.79 6.64 30.93
CA PRO A 100 2.16 7.69 31.88
C PRO A 100 3.55 8.29 31.66
N GLU A 101 4.53 7.47 31.26
CA GLU A 101 5.90 7.90 31.00
C GLU A 101 5.99 8.85 29.79
N PHE A 102 4.98 8.86 28.90
CA PHE A 102 4.91 9.81 27.80
C PHE A 102 4.81 11.26 28.30
N ALA A 103 4.25 11.49 29.51
CA ALA A 103 4.07 12.84 30.07
C ALA A 103 5.37 13.60 30.39
N ALA A 104 6.53 12.91 30.38
CA ALA A 104 7.83 13.52 30.60
C ALA A 104 8.08 14.73 29.67
N GLU A 105 8.97 15.65 30.07
CA GLU A 105 9.35 16.81 29.25
C GLU A 105 8.16 17.67 28.80
N GLY A 106 7.13 17.82 29.64
CA GLY A 106 5.98 18.70 29.38
C GLY A 106 4.96 18.17 28.36
N LYS A 107 5.01 16.89 27.99
CA LYS A 107 4.12 16.27 26.98
C LYS A 107 2.77 15.79 27.53
N GLY A 108 2.47 16.06 28.80
CA GLY A 108 1.31 15.50 29.52
C GLY A 108 -0.07 15.83 28.94
N ALA A 109 -0.17 16.86 28.09
CA ALA A 109 -1.44 17.27 27.46
C ALA A 109 -1.54 16.92 25.96
N ILE A 110 -0.59 16.18 25.39
CA ILE A 110 -0.66 15.75 23.99
C ILE A 110 -1.70 14.64 23.84
N THR A 111 -2.61 14.81 22.89
CA THR A 111 -3.67 13.86 22.50
C THR A 111 -3.30 13.09 21.23
#